data_AF-A0A7C9DJK3-F1
#
_entry.id   AF-A0A7C9DJK3-F1
#
_cell.length_a   1.000
_cell.length_b   1.000
_cell.length_c   1.000
_cell.angle_alpha   90.00
_cell.angle_beta   90.00
_cell.angle_gamma   90.00
#
_symmetry.space_group_name_H-M   'P 1'
#
loop_
_entity.id
_entity.type
_entity.pdbx_description
1 polymer ?
#
loop_
_entity_poly.entity_id
_entity_poly.type
_entity_poly.pdbx_seq_one_letter_code
_entity_poly.pdbx_strand_id
1 'polypeptide(L)'
;LFRSLHILRFMHGYHLEVTFCSFLPLYHTALYFGLEKLMSECKSWFSDILERRVSSSQLQFDDLIHVWDFGYEQAIDWIVEPCTSYVAKNFMWAISSDAFVHLPYSYLVSCVKHSHLTVDSERHLCEALLAWTSTNSGLVDQMSCNADVWTDKSNLVNIIKDDCNVILEEVRASLLPLWFILGKCRCRYFCGFAKQGIAATFSLLQGSSKDYMGDGCNGHCMKIRLTKYSERLDLSGCPQLTAANLVLSLLPQPSSVDALLLEGIQRTSINLEHPKWLSYLRLLPFGMLLEVDISKCSRLHLGAAIHCFEKSFRLLRAIRMTHFLNFETKKLWQLIEKCSSLQEVDLTVDVNPFSFSSVSVLYSESVTGPLQKNYMAMSSYPGTRQIISNITKLTLEGRTDLSDPELHDIGELCLPLCYVNIRCCTQVTDCGISNLILKCKRLHSIIASETSFGVCSISALCSRML
;
A
#
# COMPACT_ATOMS: atom_id res chain seq x y z
N LEU A 1 43.09 15.33 -17.59
CA LEU A 1 43.10 16.07 -18.87
C LEU A 1 41.70 16.45 -19.36
N PHE A 2 40.77 15.51 -19.62
CA PHE A 2 39.41 15.86 -20.07
C PHE A 2 38.61 16.71 -19.05
N ARG A 3 38.71 16.39 -17.75
CA ARG A 3 38.07 17.14 -16.65
C ARG A 3 38.59 18.58 -16.51
N SER A 4 39.85 18.81 -16.89
CA SER A 4 40.54 20.10 -16.81
C SER A 4 40.04 21.09 -17.89
N LEU A 5 39.65 20.58 -19.06
CA LEU A 5 39.28 21.40 -20.21
C LEU A 5 37.91 22.08 -20.05
N HIS A 6 36.93 21.38 -19.47
CA HIS A 6 35.59 21.94 -19.22
C HIS A 6 35.65 23.12 -18.24
N ILE A 7 36.55 23.04 -17.25
CA ILE A 7 36.71 24.08 -16.23
C ILE A 7 37.45 25.28 -16.77
N LEU A 8 38.49 25.06 -17.57
CA LEU A 8 39.14 26.15 -18.31
C LEU A 8 38.13 26.87 -19.21
N ARG A 9 37.27 26.12 -19.91
CA ARG A 9 36.17 26.71 -20.69
C ARG A 9 35.22 27.53 -19.81
N PHE A 10 34.85 27.04 -18.64
CA PHE A 10 34.02 27.81 -17.71
C PHE A 10 34.71 29.10 -17.21
N MET A 11 35.98 29.03 -16.84
CA MET A 11 36.79 30.19 -16.45
C MET A 11 36.91 31.23 -17.60
N HIS A 12 36.89 30.76 -18.86
CA HIS A 12 36.87 31.61 -20.05
C HIS A 12 35.47 32.07 -20.48
N GLY A 13 34.43 31.85 -19.65
CA GLY A 13 33.08 32.38 -19.88
C GLY A 13 32.14 31.49 -20.69
N TYR A 14 32.50 30.23 -20.96
CA TYR A 14 31.62 29.27 -21.64
C TYR A 14 30.62 28.64 -20.66
N HIS A 15 29.38 28.43 -21.12
CA HIS A 15 28.36 27.69 -20.38
C HIS A 15 28.69 26.19 -20.33
N LEU A 16 28.50 25.56 -19.17
CA LEU A 16 28.62 24.12 -18.99
C LEU A 16 27.25 23.52 -18.74
N GLU A 17 26.91 22.46 -19.48
CA GLU A 17 25.71 21.67 -19.19
C GLU A 17 26.02 20.67 -18.08
N VAL A 18 25.28 20.76 -16.98
CA VAL A 18 25.34 19.81 -15.87
C VAL A 18 24.41 18.64 -16.20
N THR A 19 24.92 17.42 -16.05
CA THR A 19 24.23 16.14 -16.26
C THR A 19 24.57 15.22 -15.08
N PHE A 20 23.84 14.12 -14.87
CA PHE A 20 24.17 13.19 -13.77
C PHE A 20 25.62 12.69 -13.82
N CYS A 21 26.11 12.32 -15.01
CA CYS A 21 27.48 11.86 -15.17
C CYS A 21 28.52 12.97 -15.00
N SER A 22 28.16 14.23 -15.25
CA SER A 22 29.09 15.38 -15.13
C SER A 22 28.99 16.09 -13.77
N PHE A 23 27.91 15.89 -13.02
CA PHE A 23 27.63 16.60 -11.76
C PHE A 23 28.75 16.42 -10.73
N LEU A 24 29.03 15.18 -10.29
CA LEU A 24 30.05 14.93 -9.27
C LEU A 24 31.45 15.42 -9.70
N PRO A 25 31.95 15.10 -10.92
CA PRO A 25 33.23 15.61 -11.37
C PRO A 25 33.29 17.15 -11.44
N LEU A 26 32.24 17.81 -11.92
CA LEU A 26 32.20 19.27 -12.01
C LEU A 26 32.16 19.90 -10.63
N TYR A 27 31.32 19.40 -9.73
CA TYR A 27 31.18 19.96 -8.39
C TYR A 27 32.44 19.75 -7.55
N HIS A 28 33.00 18.54 -7.51
CA HIS A 28 34.26 18.27 -6.79
C HIS A 28 35.38 19.21 -7.23
N THR A 29 35.47 19.47 -8.53
CA THR A 29 36.53 20.33 -9.06
C THR A 29 36.22 21.82 -8.86
N ALA A 30 34.95 22.22 -8.88
CA ALA A 30 34.52 23.56 -8.50
C ALA A 30 34.86 23.85 -7.02
N LEU A 31 34.64 22.87 -6.13
CA LEU A 31 35.01 22.94 -4.72
C LEU A 31 36.52 23.11 -4.55
N TYR A 32 37.32 22.33 -5.29
CA TYR A 32 38.79 22.40 -5.24
C TYR A 32 39.34 23.77 -5.70
N PHE A 33 38.78 24.36 -6.76
CA PHE A 33 39.24 25.66 -7.30
C PHE A 33 38.51 26.87 -6.72
N GLY A 34 37.53 26.70 -5.83
CA GLY A 34 36.73 27.79 -5.26
C GLY A 34 35.82 28.50 -6.28
N LEU A 35 35.27 27.78 -7.25
CA LEU A 35 34.43 28.33 -8.31
C LEU A 35 32.96 28.46 -7.85
N GLU A 36 32.67 29.49 -7.06
CA GLU A 36 31.35 29.70 -6.44
C GLU A 36 30.18 29.69 -7.44
N LYS A 37 30.36 30.30 -8.62
CA LYS A 37 29.31 30.34 -9.66
C LYS A 37 28.96 28.93 -10.16
N LEU A 38 29.96 28.09 -10.43
CA LEU A 38 29.74 26.72 -10.90
C LEU A 38 29.14 25.85 -9.80
N MET A 39 29.54 26.07 -8.54
CA MET A 39 28.92 25.40 -7.39
C MET A 39 27.43 25.73 -7.27
N SER A 40 27.05 27.00 -7.45
CA SER A 40 25.65 27.43 -7.44
C SER A 40 24.85 26.83 -8.60
N GLU A 41 25.44 26.76 -9.80
CA GLU A 41 24.79 26.13 -10.97
C GLU A 41 24.55 24.63 -10.73
N CYS A 42 25.55 23.91 -10.19
CA CYS A 42 25.42 22.50 -9.84
C CYS A 42 24.34 22.28 -8.76
N LYS A 43 24.30 23.15 -7.75
CA LYS A 43 23.30 23.08 -6.68
C LYS A 43 21.88 23.29 -7.20
N SER A 44 21.66 24.33 -8.02
CA SER A 44 20.35 24.60 -8.63
C SER A 44 19.90 23.43 -9.50
N TRP A 45 20.81 22.91 -10.34
CA TRP A 45 20.52 21.77 -11.20
C TRP A 45 20.13 20.52 -10.40
N PHE A 46 20.84 20.23 -9.31
CA PHE A 46 20.58 19.06 -8.47
C PHE A 46 19.25 19.18 -7.73
N SER A 47 18.94 20.35 -7.15
CA SER A 47 17.66 20.62 -6.50
C SER A 47 16.49 20.47 -7.48
N ASP A 48 16.59 21.05 -8.68
CA ASP A 48 15.54 20.97 -9.70
C ASP A 48 15.22 19.53 -10.11
N ILE A 49 16.24 18.66 -10.16
CA ILE A 49 16.05 17.26 -10.53
C ILE A 49 15.38 16.47 -9.42
N LEU A 50 15.76 16.68 -8.16
CA LEU A 50 15.12 15.99 -7.04
C LEU A 50 13.69 16.48 -6.76
N GLU A 51 13.37 17.72 -7.14
CA GLU A 51 12.02 18.29 -6.99
C GLU A 51 11.06 17.86 -8.10
N ARG A 52 11.55 17.67 -9.32
CA ARG A 52 10.75 17.07 -10.38
C ARG A 52 10.36 15.66 -9.92
N ARG A 53 9.07 15.30 -10.03
CA ARG A 53 8.66 13.89 -10.02
C ARG A 53 9.18 13.25 -11.30
N VAL A 54 10.48 13.09 -11.37
CA VAL A 54 11.17 12.58 -12.54
C VAL A 54 10.65 11.16 -12.74
N SER A 55 10.15 10.89 -13.95
CA SER A 55 9.91 9.51 -14.39
C SER A 55 11.19 8.73 -14.09
N SER A 56 11.09 7.61 -13.37
CA SER A 56 12.20 6.77 -12.90
C SER A 56 13.24 6.36 -13.96
N SER A 57 13.02 6.71 -15.23
CA SER A 57 13.90 6.52 -16.37
C SER A 57 15.15 7.41 -16.41
N GLN A 58 15.20 8.57 -15.75
CA GLN A 58 16.35 9.50 -15.87
C GLN A 58 17.34 9.46 -14.70
N LEU A 59 16.90 9.06 -13.51
CA LEU A 59 17.74 8.96 -12.31
C LEU A 59 17.92 7.48 -11.98
N GLN A 60 19.14 6.97 -12.10
CA GLN A 60 19.49 5.63 -11.62
C GLN A 60 19.73 5.68 -10.11
N PHE A 61 19.34 4.61 -9.43
CA PHE A 61 19.48 4.56 -7.97
C PHE A 61 20.96 4.49 -7.54
N ASP A 62 21.79 3.75 -8.28
CA ASP A 62 23.24 3.68 -8.06
C ASP A 62 23.92 5.05 -8.10
N ASP A 63 23.55 5.90 -9.07
CA ASP A 63 24.09 7.25 -9.18
C ASP A 63 23.79 8.08 -7.93
N LEU A 64 22.59 7.90 -7.34
CA LEU A 64 22.19 8.62 -6.14
C LEU A 64 22.96 8.15 -4.91
N ILE A 65 23.28 6.85 -4.82
CA ILE A 65 24.14 6.30 -3.77
C ILE A 65 25.53 6.94 -3.86
N HIS A 66 26.13 7.00 -5.05
CA HIS A 66 27.43 7.63 -5.26
C HIS A 66 27.42 9.13 -4.93
N VAL A 67 26.34 9.83 -5.28
CA VAL A 67 26.19 11.26 -4.95
C VAL A 67 26.08 11.46 -3.44
N TRP A 68 25.31 10.61 -2.76
CA TRP A 68 25.17 10.66 -1.31
C TRP A 68 26.50 10.36 -0.61
N ASP A 69 27.22 9.31 -1.04
CA ASP A 69 28.53 8.93 -0.49
C ASP A 69 29.52 10.08 -0.58
N PHE A 70 29.61 10.72 -1.75
CA PHE A 70 30.45 11.91 -1.95
C PHE A 70 30.06 13.05 -1.00
N GLY A 71 28.76 13.32 -0.87
CA GLY A 71 28.27 14.36 0.04
C GLY A 71 28.60 14.04 1.50
N TYR A 72 28.48 12.77 1.90
CA TYR A 72 28.77 12.31 3.25
C TYR A 72 30.26 12.40 3.58
N GLU A 73 31.14 11.92 2.70
CA GLU A 73 32.60 11.96 2.87
C GLU A 73 33.14 13.39 2.97
N GLN A 74 32.56 14.32 2.21
CA GLN A 74 32.98 15.72 2.16
C GLN A 74 32.21 16.62 3.15
N ALA A 75 31.33 16.05 3.99
CA ALA A 75 30.47 16.78 4.93
C ALA A 75 29.63 17.90 4.26
N ILE A 76 29.04 17.59 3.10
CA ILE A 76 28.22 18.52 2.30
C ILE A 76 26.73 18.27 2.57
N ASP A 77 26.20 18.92 3.60
CA ASP A 77 24.81 18.71 4.05
C ASP A 77 23.75 18.98 2.97
N TRP A 78 23.99 19.97 2.09
CA TRP A 78 23.04 20.30 1.03
C TRP A 78 22.93 19.22 -0.05
N ILE A 79 23.84 18.25 -0.11
CA ILE A 79 23.73 17.04 -0.95
C ILE A 79 23.07 15.92 -0.14
N VAL A 80 23.55 15.68 1.08
CA VAL A 80 23.15 14.55 1.94
C VAL A 80 21.66 14.60 2.29
N GLU A 81 21.13 15.75 2.73
CA GLU A 81 19.73 15.87 3.13
C GLU A 81 18.76 15.67 1.95
N PRO A 82 18.93 16.33 0.79
CA PRO A 82 18.01 16.13 -0.33
C PRO A 82 18.04 14.71 -0.88
N CYS A 83 19.19 14.06 -0.96
CA CYS A 83 19.32 12.66 -1.34
C CYS A 83 18.54 11.75 -0.38
N THR A 84 18.70 11.96 0.94
CA THR A 84 17.98 11.21 1.99
C THR A 84 16.48 11.45 1.91
N SER A 85 16.08 12.70 1.78
CA SER A 85 14.68 13.10 1.65
C SER A 85 14.04 12.51 0.41
N TYR A 86 14.75 12.47 -0.72
CA TYR A 86 14.27 11.90 -1.98
C TYR A 86 14.06 10.39 -1.89
N VAL A 87 15.05 9.65 -1.37
CA VAL A 87 14.94 8.19 -1.21
C VAL A 87 13.87 7.83 -0.19
N ALA A 88 13.76 8.55 0.94
CA ALA A 88 12.72 8.30 1.91
C ALA A 88 11.30 8.50 1.32
N LYS A 89 11.09 9.53 0.50
CA LYS A 89 9.80 9.79 -0.18
C LYS A 89 9.48 8.73 -1.24
N ASN A 90 10.50 8.18 -1.88
CA ASN A 90 10.38 7.21 -2.98
C ASN A 90 10.91 5.84 -2.56
N PHE A 91 10.71 5.43 -1.30
CA PHE A 91 11.36 4.24 -0.76
C PHE A 91 10.91 2.97 -1.49
N MET A 92 9.66 2.93 -1.95
CA MET A 92 9.15 1.82 -2.77
C MET A 92 9.89 1.67 -4.11
N TRP A 93 10.33 2.77 -4.72
CA TRP A 93 11.19 2.74 -5.91
C TRP A 93 12.59 2.24 -5.56
N ALA A 94 13.16 2.72 -4.44
CA ALA A 94 14.47 2.31 -3.97
C ALA A 94 14.54 0.80 -3.70
N ILE A 95 13.58 0.23 -2.97
CA ILE A 95 13.55 -1.22 -2.65
C ILE A 95 13.33 -2.11 -3.88
N SER A 96 12.81 -1.54 -4.98
CA SER A 96 12.61 -2.25 -6.24
C SER A 96 13.91 -2.35 -7.06
N SER A 97 14.95 -1.60 -6.69
CA SER A 97 16.26 -1.66 -7.33
C SER A 97 17.14 -2.73 -6.68
N ASP A 98 17.85 -3.49 -7.52
CA ASP A 98 18.83 -4.48 -7.05
C ASP A 98 19.98 -3.83 -6.26
N ALA A 99 20.25 -2.55 -6.49
CA ALA A 99 21.27 -1.78 -5.77
C ALA A 99 20.92 -1.49 -4.30
N PHE A 100 19.66 -1.70 -3.88
CA PHE A 100 19.21 -1.39 -2.52
C PHE A 100 19.99 -2.12 -1.43
N VAL A 101 20.34 -3.38 -1.65
CA VAL A 101 21.10 -4.17 -0.66
C VAL A 101 22.52 -3.63 -0.45
N HIS A 102 23.01 -2.77 -1.35
CA HIS A 102 24.33 -2.14 -1.29
C HIS A 102 24.29 -0.75 -0.66
N LEU A 103 23.14 -0.27 -0.15
CA LEU A 103 23.09 1.02 0.52
C LEU A 103 24.06 1.07 1.72
N PRO A 104 24.82 2.16 1.88
CA PRO A 104 25.53 2.44 3.12
C PRO A 104 24.58 2.43 4.32
N TYR A 105 25.02 1.85 5.43
CA TYR A 105 24.19 1.73 6.64
C TYR A 105 23.70 3.10 7.15
N SER A 106 24.58 4.09 7.20
CA SER A 106 24.24 5.47 7.60
C SER A 106 23.18 6.09 6.69
N TYR A 107 23.26 5.83 5.39
CA TYR A 107 22.26 6.31 4.43
C TYR A 107 20.90 5.66 4.68
N LEU A 108 20.89 4.33 4.85
CA LEU A 108 19.68 3.56 5.12
C LEU A 108 18.99 4.03 6.41
N VAL A 109 19.73 4.17 7.50
CA VAL A 109 19.19 4.66 8.79
C VAL A 109 18.58 6.04 8.64
N SER A 110 19.30 6.97 7.97
CA SER A 110 18.80 8.32 7.76
C SER A 110 17.51 8.33 6.93
N CYS A 111 17.39 7.44 5.93
CA CYS A 111 16.16 7.30 5.15
C CYS A 111 15.00 6.73 5.98
N VAL A 112 15.23 5.69 6.77
CA VAL A 112 14.19 5.02 7.57
C VAL A 112 13.68 5.93 8.69
N LYS A 113 14.56 6.71 9.33
CA LYS A 113 14.19 7.67 10.38
C LYS A 113 13.58 8.96 9.83
N HIS A 114 13.60 9.16 8.51
CA HIS A 114 13.11 10.38 7.89
C HIS A 114 11.58 10.53 8.06
N SER A 115 11.12 11.73 8.39
CA SER A 115 9.70 12.02 8.67
C SER A 115 8.77 11.77 7.47
N HIS A 116 9.31 11.82 6.25
CA HIS A 116 8.60 11.55 5.00
C HIS A 116 8.85 10.14 4.44
N LEU A 117 9.36 9.19 5.25
CA LEU A 117 9.46 7.79 4.82
C LEU A 117 8.10 7.30 4.32
N THR A 118 8.07 6.90 3.05
CA THR A 118 6.84 6.50 2.35
C THR A 118 7.01 5.08 1.83
N VAL A 119 6.23 4.17 2.41
CA VAL A 119 6.17 2.75 2.05
C VAL A 119 4.70 2.34 1.93
N ASP A 120 4.42 1.35 1.08
CA ASP A 120 3.07 0.86 0.87
C ASP A 120 2.55 0.11 2.11
N SER A 121 3.43 -0.60 2.81
CA SER A 121 3.13 -1.24 4.10
C SER A 121 4.37 -1.41 4.98
N GLU A 122 4.16 -1.60 6.28
CA GLU A 122 5.25 -1.92 7.21
C GLU A 122 5.89 -3.29 6.89
N ARG A 123 5.16 -4.17 6.18
CA ARG A 123 5.72 -5.41 5.64
C ARG A 123 6.80 -5.12 4.61
N HIS A 124 6.56 -4.22 3.65
CA HIS A 124 7.57 -3.86 2.64
C HIS A 124 8.83 -3.29 3.28
N LEU A 125 8.66 -2.41 4.29
CA LEU A 125 9.80 -1.89 5.05
C LEU A 125 10.57 -3.02 5.75
N CYS A 126 9.87 -3.91 6.44
CA CYS A 126 10.49 -5.04 7.12
C CYS A 126 11.21 -5.99 6.16
N GLU A 127 10.60 -6.34 5.02
CA GLU A 127 11.19 -7.18 3.98
C GLU A 127 12.45 -6.55 3.37
N ALA A 128 12.44 -5.24 3.13
CA ALA A 128 13.60 -4.51 2.62
C ALA A 128 14.76 -4.53 3.62
N LEU A 129 14.49 -4.24 4.90
CA LEU A 129 15.50 -4.30 5.96
C LEU A 129 16.04 -5.72 6.16
N LEU A 130 15.16 -6.73 6.11
CA LEU A 130 15.52 -8.15 6.09
C LEU A 130 16.49 -8.48 4.95
N ALA A 131 16.18 -8.04 3.73
CA ALA A 131 16.98 -8.30 2.55
C ALA A 131 18.37 -7.64 2.68
N TRP A 132 18.41 -6.38 3.09
CA TRP A 132 19.64 -5.63 3.32
C TRP A 132 20.51 -6.31 4.41
N THR A 133 19.93 -6.63 5.56
CA THR A 133 20.64 -7.31 6.65
C THR A 133 21.14 -8.68 6.22
N SER A 134 20.34 -9.47 5.52
CA SER A 134 20.74 -10.82 5.08
C SER A 134 21.96 -10.79 4.15
N THR A 135 21.98 -9.85 3.21
CA THR A 135 23.08 -9.69 2.25
C THR A 135 24.35 -9.22 2.94
N ASN A 136 24.25 -8.21 3.79
CA ASN A 136 25.40 -7.64 4.50
C ASN A 136 25.91 -8.55 5.64
N SER A 137 25.05 -9.40 6.20
CA SER A 137 25.45 -10.46 7.14
C SER A 137 26.14 -11.65 6.45
N GLY A 138 25.71 -12.01 5.23
CA GLY A 138 26.35 -13.06 4.44
C GLY A 138 27.76 -12.68 3.96
N LEU A 139 27.99 -11.41 3.67
CA LEU A 139 29.32 -10.87 3.39
C LEU A 139 30.26 -11.01 4.60
N VAL A 140 29.74 -10.83 5.81
CA VAL A 140 30.48 -11.03 7.06
C VAL A 140 30.86 -12.51 7.25
N ASP A 141 29.93 -13.44 7.01
CA ASP A 141 30.19 -14.88 7.14
C ASP A 141 31.18 -15.38 6.08
N GLN A 142 31.13 -14.87 4.84
CA GLN A 142 32.08 -15.20 3.75
C GLN A 142 33.44 -14.49 3.87
N MET A 143 33.54 -13.36 4.57
CA MET A 143 34.82 -12.69 4.84
C MET A 143 35.51 -13.24 6.10
N SER A 144 34.80 -14.01 6.93
CA SER A 144 35.33 -14.68 8.13
C SER A 144 36.26 -15.86 7.81
N CYS A 145 36.17 -16.45 6.61
CA CYS A 145 37.08 -17.52 6.16
C CYS A 145 38.39 -17.00 5.53
N ASN A 146 38.55 -15.68 5.35
CA ASN A 146 39.79 -15.03 4.95
C ASN A 146 40.33 -14.16 6.10
N ALA A 147 40.85 -14.82 7.13
CA ALA A 147 41.61 -14.20 8.23
C ALA A 147 42.89 -13.58 7.66
N ASP A 148 43.10 -12.26 7.78
CA ASP A 148 44.34 -11.75 8.43
C ASP A 148 44.26 -10.27 8.90
N VAL A 149 43.08 -9.75 9.28
CA VAL A 149 42.98 -8.41 9.91
C VAL A 149 41.98 -8.46 11.05
N TRP A 150 42.46 -8.48 12.31
CA TRP A 150 41.69 -8.92 13.48
C TRP A 150 41.08 -7.81 14.36
N THR A 151 41.24 -6.53 14.00
CA THR A 151 40.84 -5.41 14.89
C THR A 151 39.72 -4.51 14.34
N ASP A 152 39.60 -4.32 13.02
CA ASP A 152 38.47 -3.57 12.43
C ASP A 152 37.26 -4.46 12.08
N LYS A 153 37.50 -5.74 11.84
CA LYS A 153 36.47 -6.71 11.41
C LYS A 153 35.47 -7.03 12.52
N SER A 154 35.91 -7.20 13.76
CA SER A 154 35.02 -7.52 14.90
C SER A 154 34.11 -6.35 15.28
N ASN A 155 34.57 -5.11 15.06
CA ASN A 155 33.76 -3.91 15.27
C ASN A 155 32.62 -3.83 14.25
N LEU A 156 32.86 -4.08 12.96
CA LEU A 156 31.81 -4.05 11.93
C LEU A 156 30.73 -5.13 12.16
N VAL A 157 31.12 -6.33 12.63
CA VAL A 157 30.17 -7.41 12.95
C VAL A 157 29.29 -7.08 14.16
N ASN A 158 29.88 -6.50 15.21
CA ASN A 158 29.13 -6.09 16.39
C ASN A 158 28.24 -4.88 16.08
N ILE A 159 28.72 -3.91 15.29
CA ILE A 159 27.93 -2.79 14.76
C ILE A 159 26.73 -3.34 13.99
N ILE A 160 26.91 -4.20 12.98
CA ILE A 160 25.79 -4.72 12.20
C ILE A 160 24.80 -5.50 13.07
N LYS A 161 25.27 -6.28 14.06
CA LYS A 161 24.38 -7.10 14.89
C LYS A 161 23.60 -6.29 15.94
N ASP A 162 24.24 -5.31 16.57
CA ASP A 162 23.59 -4.46 17.58
C ASP A 162 22.78 -3.34 16.91
N ASP A 163 23.26 -2.77 15.81
CA ASP A 163 22.62 -1.69 15.08
C ASP A 163 21.48 -2.15 14.15
N CYS A 164 21.49 -3.40 13.67
CA CYS A 164 20.33 -3.95 12.96
C CYS A 164 19.10 -3.99 13.86
N ASN A 165 19.24 -4.18 15.18
CA ASN A 165 18.08 -4.10 16.07
C ASN A 165 17.53 -2.67 16.10
N VAL A 166 18.40 -1.67 16.13
CA VAL A 166 18.03 -0.24 16.17
C VAL A 166 17.23 0.18 14.92
N ILE A 167 17.64 -0.26 13.72
CA ILE A 167 16.87 0.08 12.51
C ILE A 167 15.54 -0.68 12.43
N LEU A 168 15.46 -1.87 13.02
CA LEU A 168 14.22 -2.66 13.07
C LEU A 168 13.21 -2.12 14.08
N GLU A 169 13.65 -1.38 15.11
CA GLU A 169 12.75 -0.67 16.01
C GLU A 169 11.90 0.40 15.29
N GLU A 170 12.36 0.88 14.13
CA GLU A 170 11.58 1.81 13.29
C GLU A 170 10.40 1.14 12.56
N VAL A 171 10.41 -0.20 12.48
CA VAL A 171 9.30 -0.99 11.93
C VAL A 171 8.21 -1.12 12.97
N ARG A 172 6.99 -0.73 12.59
CA ARG A 172 5.83 -0.78 13.48
C ARG A 172 5.28 -2.21 13.51
N ALA A 173 5.82 -3.04 14.40
CA ALA A 173 5.48 -4.46 14.50
C ALA A 173 3.96 -4.74 14.63
N SER A 174 3.22 -3.86 15.30
CA SER A 174 1.75 -3.90 15.43
C SER A 174 0.98 -3.71 14.12
N LEU A 175 1.63 -3.29 13.05
CA LEU A 175 1.05 -3.12 11.71
C LEU A 175 1.56 -4.16 10.71
N LEU A 176 2.32 -5.16 11.17
CA LEU A 176 2.76 -6.27 10.33
C LEU A 176 1.65 -7.33 10.21
N PRO A 177 1.49 -7.96 9.03
CA PRO A 177 0.52 -9.03 8.86
C PRO A 177 0.88 -10.24 9.75
N LEU A 178 -0.10 -10.81 10.45
CA LEU A 178 0.16 -11.87 11.43
C LEU A 178 0.86 -13.08 10.79
N TRP A 179 0.41 -13.48 9.60
CA TRP A 179 1.00 -14.58 8.85
C TRP A 179 2.46 -14.31 8.48
N PHE A 180 2.81 -13.05 8.19
CA PHE A 180 4.16 -12.65 7.83
C PHE A 180 5.09 -12.75 9.05
N ILE A 181 4.68 -12.19 10.19
CA ILE A 181 5.48 -12.25 11.42
C ILE A 181 5.71 -13.71 11.85
N LEU A 182 4.66 -14.54 11.82
CA LEU A 182 4.74 -15.97 12.12
C LEU A 182 5.74 -16.70 11.20
N GLY A 183 5.73 -16.37 9.90
CA GLY A 183 6.69 -16.92 8.94
C GLY A 183 8.14 -16.54 9.25
N LYS A 184 8.37 -15.37 9.86
CA LYS A 184 9.71 -14.87 10.22
C LYS A 184 10.20 -15.32 11.60
N CYS A 185 9.40 -16.05 12.38
CA CYS A 185 9.81 -16.60 13.68
C CYS A 185 11.07 -17.48 13.63
N ARG A 186 11.37 -18.09 12.48
CA ARG A 186 12.53 -18.98 12.29
C ARG A 186 13.75 -18.25 11.70
N CYS A 187 13.64 -16.96 11.40
CA CYS A 187 14.75 -16.18 10.88
C CYS A 187 15.75 -15.88 12.01
N ARG A 188 17.02 -16.22 11.81
CA ARG A 188 18.08 -16.11 12.84
C ARG A 188 18.19 -14.71 13.44
N TYR A 189 18.16 -13.68 12.60
CA TYR A 189 18.34 -12.28 13.03
C TYR A 189 17.04 -11.61 13.48
N PHE A 190 15.88 -12.20 13.18
CA PHE A 190 14.56 -11.56 13.36
C PHE A 190 13.64 -12.31 14.31
N CYS A 191 14.05 -13.48 14.82
CA CYS A 191 13.24 -14.28 15.73
C CYS A 191 12.80 -13.47 16.98
N GLY A 192 13.69 -12.64 17.53
CA GLY A 192 13.39 -11.77 18.67
C GLY A 192 12.29 -10.76 18.37
N PHE A 193 12.50 -9.95 17.33
CA PHE A 193 11.52 -8.97 16.85
C PHE A 193 10.18 -9.62 16.47
N ALA A 194 10.21 -10.76 15.78
CA ALA A 194 9.00 -11.48 15.40
C ALA A 194 8.20 -11.98 16.61
N LYS A 195 8.88 -12.53 17.63
CA LYS A 195 8.22 -12.95 18.89
C LYS A 195 7.59 -11.76 19.62
N GLN A 196 8.27 -10.62 19.66
CA GLN A 196 7.74 -9.39 20.25
C GLN A 196 6.52 -8.87 19.47
N GLY A 197 6.59 -8.84 18.13
CA GLY A 197 5.46 -8.45 17.28
C GLY A 197 4.25 -9.37 17.44
N ILE A 198 4.47 -10.68 17.59
CA ILE A 198 3.41 -11.65 17.88
C ILE A 198 2.77 -11.37 19.23
N ALA A 199 3.58 -11.18 20.29
CA ALA A 199 3.07 -10.88 21.62
C ALA A 199 2.25 -9.58 21.63
N ALA A 200 2.72 -8.53 20.94
CA ALA A 200 1.99 -7.28 20.77
C ALA A 200 0.68 -7.47 19.98
N THR A 201 0.69 -8.28 18.92
CA THR A 201 -0.51 -8.56 18.13
C THR A 201 -1.55 -9.33 18.96
N PHE A 202 -1.12 -10.34 19.72
CA PHE A 202 -2.03 -11.11 20.58
C PHE A 202 -2.61 -10.28 21.72
N SER A 203 -1.83 -9.41 22.35
CA SER A 203 -2.36 -8.52 23.39
C SER A 203 -3.40 -7.54 22.83
N LEU A 204 -3.19 -7.01 21.61
CA LEU A 204 -4.21 -6.21 20.92
C LEU A 204 -5.49 -7.00 20.61
N LEU A 205 -5.35 -8.27 20.22
CA LEU A 205 -6.47 -9.14 19.90
C LEU A 205 -7.30 -9.49 21.15
N GLN A 206 -6.66 -9.68 22.30
CA GLN A 206 -7.31 -10.07 23.56
C GLN A 206 -7.97 -8.90 24.31
N GLY A 207 -7.81 -7.65 23.84
CA GLY A 207 -8.48 -6.48 24.44
C GLY A 207 -7.99 -6.12 25.84
N SER A 208 -6.87 -6.70 26.30
CA SER A 208 -6.25 -6.37 27.59
C SER A 208 -5.51 -5.03 27.51
N SER A 209 -6.27 -3.93 27.50
CA SER A 209 -5.74 -2.56 27.57
C SER A 209 -4.98 -2.24 28.87
N LYS A 210 -4.86 -3.18 29.83
CA LYS A 210 -4.28 -2.92 31.15
C LYS A 210 -2.74 -2.87 31.19
N ASP A 211 -2.05 -3.47 30.22
CA ASP A 211 -0.58 -3.59 30.27
C ASP A 211 0.20 -2.64 29.35
N TYR A 212 -0.48 -1.77 28.58
CA TYR A 212 0.18 -0.81 27.68
C TYR A 212 0.83 0.39 28.39
N MET A 213 0.71 0.49 29.71
CA MET A 213 1.34 1.54 30.53
C MET A 213 2.62 1.05 31.24
N GLY A 214 3.20 -0.07 30.79
CA GLY A 214 4.60 -0.40 31.07
C GLY A 214 5.52 0.38 30.13
N ASP A 215 6.02 1.51 30.62
CA ASP A 215 7.22 2.26 30.19
C ASP A 215 7.62 2.14 28.69
N GLY A 216 7.17 3.10 27.86
CA GLY A 216 7.85 3.43 26.59
C GLY A 216 7.09 3.24 25.27
N CYS A 217 5.98 2.49 25.22
CA CYS A 217 5.18 2.40 23.98
C CYS A 217 4.27 3.62 23.80
N ASN A 218 4.83 4.75 23.37
CA ASN A 218 4.03 5.85 22.84
C ASN A 218 3.09 5.29 21.75
N GLY A 219 1.86 5.79 21.68
CA GLY A 219 0.85 5.39 20.67
C GLY A 219 1.24 5.56 19.19
N HIS A 220 2.52 5.87 18.90
CA HIS A 220 3.17 5.85 17.60
C HIS A 220 3.22 4.46 16.96
N CYS A 221 3.35 3.38 17.72
CA CYS A 221 3.40 2.02 17.14
C CYS A 221 2.07 1.63 16.45
N MET A 222 0.95 2.21 16.89
CA MET A 222 -0.39 1.90 16.37
C MET A 222 -0.85 2.81 15.23
N LYS A 223 -0.09 3.88 14.92
CA LYS A 223 -0.39 4.79 13.82
C LYS A 223 0.13 4.20 12.52
N ILE A 224 -0.73 4.15 11.51
CA ILE A 224 -0.40 3.81 10.13
C ILE A 224 0.51 4.90 9.56
N ARG A 225 1.55 4.47 8.83
CA ARG A 225 2.48 5.39 8.19
C ARG A 225 1.84 5.93 6.92
N LEU A 226 1.45 7.20 6.97
CA LEU A 226 0.90 7.91 5.83
C LEU A 226 1.62 9.24 5.68
N THR A 227 2.02 9.55 4.46
CA THR A 227 2.63 10.84 4.10
C THR A 227 1.85 11.45 2.95
N LYS A 228 2.08 12.74 2.66
CA LYS A 228 1.51 13.40 1.49
C LYS A 228 1.97 12.80 0.15
N TYR A 229 2.97 11.90 0.17
CA TYR A 229 3.52 11.22 -0.99
C TYR A 229 3.00 9.79 -1.14
N SER A 230 2.26 9.25 -0.16
CA SER A 230 1.69 7.91 -0.22
C SER A 230 0.70 7.79 -1.38
N GLU A 231 0.98 6.89 -2.32
CA GLU A 231 0.10 6.57 -3.45
C GLU A 231 -0.67 5.26 -3.24
N ARG A 232 -0.10 4.32 -2.47
CA ARG A 232 -0.73 3.06 -2.09
C ARG A 232 -0.66 2.88 -0.58
N LEU A 233 -1.67 2.19 -0.04
CA LEU A 233 -1.75 1.79 1.36
C LEU A 233 -2.16 0.32 1.42
N ASP A 234 -1.25 -0.54 1.84
CA ASP A 234 -1.48 -1.96 2.05
C ASP A 234 -1.49 -2.28 3.56
N LEU A 235 -2.67 -2.63 4.05
CA LEU A 235 -2.95 -3.07 5.42
C LEU A 235 -3.34 -4.55 5.45
N SER A 236 -3.15 -5.27 4.35
CA SER A 236 -3.68 -6.61 4.17
C SER A 236 -3.09 -7.61 5.18
N GLY A 237 -3.95 -8.47 5.74
CA GLY A 237 -3.54 -9.52 6.66
C GLY A 237 -3.20 -9.05 8.07
N CYS A 238 -3.63 -7.85 8.46
CA CYS A 238 -3.46 -7.29 9.80
C CYS A 238 -4.78 -7.38 10.62
N PRO A 239 -5.12 -8.55 11.21
CA PRO A 239 -6.39 -8.75 11.93
C PRO A 239 -6.52 -7.88 13.19
N GLN A 240 -5.41 -7.36 13.72
CA GLN A 240 -5.38 -6.48 14.87
C GLN A 240 -5.85 -5.05 14.57
N LEU A 241 -5.92 -4.67 13.30
CA LEU A 241 -6.33 -3.32 12.90
C LEU A 241 -7.81 -3.07 13.17
N THR A 242 -8.08 -1.93 13.78
CA THR A 242 -9.43 -1.44 14.06
C THR A 242 -9.65 -0.08 13.40
N ALA A 243 -10.89 0.40 13.41
CA ALA A 243 -11.20 1.76 12.99
C ALA A 243 -10.44 2.82 13.82
N ALA A 244 -10.09 2.52 15.07
CA ALA A 244 -9.32 3.42 15.93
C ALA A 244 -7.93 3.71 15.33
N ASN A 245 -7.26 2.66 14.85
CA ASN A 245 -5.94 2.77 14.22
C ASN A 245 -5.99 3.69 13.00
N LEU A 246 -6.99 3.52 12.12
CA LEU A 246 -7.19 4.40 10.97
C LEU A 246 -7.42 5.84 11.42
N VAL A 247 -8.38 6.09 12.32
CA VAL A 247 -8.71 7.45 12.77
C VAL A 247 -7.51 8.14 13.40
N LEU A 248 -6.79 7.47 14.31
CA LEU A 248 -5.58 8.02 14.96
C LEU A 248 -4.48 8.40 13.97
N SER A 249 -4.43 7.72 12.83
CA SER A 249 -3.45 7.98 11.76
C SER A 249 -3.84 9.14 10.87
N LEU A 250 -5.14 9.45 10.82
CA LEU A 250 -5.71 10.50 9.98
C LEU A 250 -5.97 11.79 10.77
N LEU A 251 -5.84 11.78 12.10
CA LEU A 251 -5.98 12.98 12.92
C LEU A 251 -4.75 13.89 12.80
N PRO A 252 -4.95 15.22 12.83
CA PRO A 252 -3.86 16.19 12.95
C PRO A 252 -3.09 15.98 14.27
N GLN A 253 -1.86 16.50 14.33
CA GLN A 253 -0.98 16.31 15.48
C GLN A 253 -1.64 16.76 16.81
N PRO A 254 -1.26 16.11 17.94
CA PRO A 254 -1.99 16.17 19.21
C PRO A 254 -2.08 17.55 19.88
N SER A 255 -1.37 18.57 19.40
CA SER A 255 -1.56 19.96 19.85
C SER A 255 -2.92 20.55 19.46
N SER A 256 -3.66 19.89 18.56
CA SER A 256 -4.93 20.37 18.00
C SER A 256 -6.16 19.51 18.35
N VAL A 257 -5.96 18.37 19.02
CA VAL A 257 -7.02 17.39 19.33
C VAL A 257 -7.14 17.24 20.84
N ASP A 258 -8.35 17.33 21.40
CA ASP A 258 -8.59 17.15 22.84
C ASP A 258 -7.92 15.88 23.37
N ALA A 259 -7.04 16.01 24.35
CA ALA A 259 -6.29 14.90 24.93
C ALA A 259 -7.24 13.79 25.44
N LEU A 260 -8.42 14.15 25.95
CA LEU A 260 -9.47 13.22 26.39
C LEU A 260 -10.11 12.43 25.24
N LEU A 261 -10.26 13.04 24.05
CA LEU A 261 -10.72 12.33 22.85
C LEU A 261 -9.65 11.36 22.35
N LEU A 262 -8.38 11.78 22.35
CA LEU A 262 -7.27 10.91 21.97
C LEU A 262 -7.18 9.69 22.92
N GLU A 263 -7.32 9.94 24.22
CA GLU A 263 -7.32 8.92 25.26
C GLU A 263 -8.56 8.00 25.16
N GLY A 264 -9.72 8.53 24.80
CA GLY A 264 -10.95 7.75 24.54
C GLY A 264 -10.88 6.89 23.27
N ILE A 265 -10.27 7.39 22.19
CA ILE A 265 -10.03 6.62 20.96
C ILE A 265 -8.99 5.52 21.22
N GLN A 266 -7.92 5.83 21.96
CA GLN A 266 -6.86 4.88 22.32
C GLN A 266 -7.35 3.80 23.28
N ARG A 267 -8.23 4.13 24.25
CA ARG A 267 -8.81 3.18 25.21
C ARG A 267 -9.88 2.27 24.62
N THR A 268 -10.12 2.31 23.31
CA THR A 268 -11.14 1.50 22.59
C THR A 268 -12.58 1.68 23.10
N SER A 269 -12.82 2.63 24.01
CA SER A 269 -14.08 2.79 24.77
C SER A 269 -15.11 3.65 24.05
N ILE A 270 -14.71 4.44 23.07
CA ILE A 270 -15.65 5.06 22.14
C ILE A 270 -16.13 3.93 21.23
N ASN A 271 -17.44 3.67 21.21
CA ASN A 271 -18.03 2.72 20.29
C ASN A 271 -17.91 3.28 18.85
N LEU A 272 -16.75 3.08 18.22
CA LEU A 272 -16.39 3.61 16.90
C LEU A 272 -17.26 2.98 15.79
N GLU A 273 -18.08 1.99 16.15
CA GLU A 273 -19.07 1.31 15.30
C GLU A 273 -20.21 2.23 14.85
N HIS A 274 -20.41 3.38 15.51
CA HIS A 274 -21.37 4.40 15.08
C HIS A 274 -20.67 5.60 14.42
N PRO A 275 -20.76 5.79 13.09
CA PRO A 275 -19.97 6.78 12.34
C PRO A 275 -20.37 8.24 12.56
N LYS A 276 -21.40 8.53 13.37
CA LYS A 276 -21.93 9.90 13.55
C LYS A 276 -20.94 10.86 14.19
N TRP A 277 -20.01 10.39 15.02
CA TRP A 277 -19.00 11.27 15.61
C TRP A 277 -17.84 11.52 14.63
N LEU A 278 -17.52 10.55 13.75
CA LEU A 278 -16.51 10.70 12.71
C LEU A 278 -16.82 11.84 11.73
N SER A 279 -18.09 12.20 11.53
CA SER A 279 -18.46 13.33 10.68
C SER A 279 -18.04 14.69 11.25
N TYR A 280 -17.82 14.79 12.57
CA TYR A 280 -17.37 16.01 13.21
C TYR A 280 -15.85 16.11 13.32
N LEU A 281 -15.11 15.02 13.07
CA LEU A 281 -13.66 15.02 13.10
C LEU A 281 -13.07 15.66 11.85
N ARG A 282 -12.07 16.52 12.05
CA ARG A 282 -11.23 17.05 10.98
C ARG A 282 -10.09 16.06 10.69
N LEU A 283 -10.28 15.25 9.66
CA LEU A 283 -9.25 14.31 9.17
C LEU A 283 -8.32 14.99 8.16
N LEU A 284 -7.06 14.55 8.14
CA LEU A 284 -6.03 14.99 7.20
C LEU A 284 -6.31 14.43 5.80
N PRO A 285 -6.29 15.29 4.75
CA PRO A 285 -6.41 14.81 3.38
C PRO A 285 -5.08 14.27 2.85
N PHE A 286 -5.13 13.11 2.21
CA PHE A 286 -4.03 12.48 1.49
C PHE A 286 -4.39 12.44 0.00
N GLY A 287 -4.10 13.55 -0.68
CA GLY A 287 -4.52 13.77 -2.07
C GLY A 287 -3.87 12.84 -3.10
N MET A 288 -2.78 12.18 -2.76
CA MET A 288 -2.06 11.28 -3.67
C MET A 288 -2.46 9.81 -3.54
N LEU A 289 -3.25 9.44 -2.52
CA LEU A 289 -3.57 8.04 -2.28
C LEU A 289 -4.60 7.53 -3.30
N LEU A 290 -4.18 6.56 -4.11
CA LEU A 290 -4.96 5.99 -5.21
C LEU A 290 -5.45 4.57 -4.92
N GLU A 291 -4.71 3.79 -4.14
CA GLU A 291 -5.03 2.38 -3.90
C GLU A 291 -4.98 2.05 -2.41
N VAL A 292 -5.98 1.31 -1.94
CA VAL A 292 -6.08 0.83 -0.55
C VAL A 292 -6.36 -0.67 -0.55
N ASP A 293 -5.53 -1.44 0.15
CA ASP A 293 -5.77 -2.85 0.44
C ASP A 293 -6.02 -3.03 1.95
N ILE A 294 -7.21 -3.49 2.30
CA ILE A 294 -7.58 -3.83 3.68
C ILE A 294 -7.93 -5.31 3.82
N SER A 295 -7.58 -6.14 2.83
CA SER A 295 -7.88 -7.56 2.78
C SER A 295 -7.55 -8.29 4.09
N LYS A 296 -8.39 -9.25 4.50
CA LYS A 296 -8.17 -10.08 5.70
C LYS A 296 -8.08 -9.29 7.02
N CYS A 297 -8.60 -8.05 7.08
CA CYS A 297 -8.69 -7.25 8.31
C CYS A 297 -10.02 -7.46 9.04
N SER A 298 -10.17 -8.58 9.73
CA SER A 298 -11.46 -9.01 10.31
C SER A 298 -12.04 -8.09 11.39
N ARG A 299 -11.21 -7.34 12.13
CA ARG A 299 -11.66 -6.38 13.16
C ARG A 299 -11.88 -4.97 12.62
N LEU A 300 -11.58 -4.74 11.35
CA LEU A 300 -11.75 -3.42 10.75
C LEU A 300 -13.23 -3.19 10.44
N HIS A 301 -13.86 -2.27 11.18
CA HIS A 301 -15.24 -1.89 10.91
C HIS A 301 -15.34 -1.13 9.57
N LEU A 302 -15.85 -1.81 8.54
CA LEU A 302 -15.90 -1.29 7.17
C LEU A 302 -16.66 0.04 7.04
N GLY A 303 -17.77 0.22 7.75
CA GLY A 303 -18.53 1.48 7.68
C GLY A 303 -17.74 2.69 8.18
N ALA A 304 -16.89 2.50 9.19
CA ALA A 304 -16.01 3.55 9.71
C ALA A 304 -14.81 3.78 8.76
N ALA A 305 -14.27 2.71 8.18
CA ALA A 305 -13.21 2.79 7.18
C ALA A 305 -13.66 3.58 5.94
N ILE A 306 -14.84 3.29 5.38
CA ILE A 306 -15.41 4.03 4.24
C ILE A 306 -15.54 5.52 4.56
N HIS A 307 -15.97 5.88 5.77
CA HIS A 307 -16.04 7.29 6.18
C HIS A 307 -14.66 7.95 6.25
N CYS A 308 -13.63 7.22 6.71
CA CYS A 308 -12.26 7.69 6.69
C CYS A 308 -11.77 7.92 5.24
N PHE A 309 -12.11 7.01 4.33
CA PHE A 309 -11.75 7.09 2.91
C PHE A 309 -12.40 8.29 2.23
N GLU A 310 -13.69 8.52 2.47
CA GLU A 310 -14.44 9.68 1.97
C GLU A 310 -13.73 11.01 2.32
N LYS A 311 -13.29 11.15 3.58
CA LYS A 311 -12.70 12.40 4.07
C LYS A 311 -11.24 12.57 3.68
N SER A 312 -10.49 11.47 3.70
CA SER A 312 -9.03 11.52 3.64
C SER A 312 -8.49 11.14 2.26
N PHE A 313 -9.15 10.24 1.51
CA PHE A 313 -8.64 9.62 0.28
C PHE A 313 -9.48 10.03 -0.93
N ARG A 314 -9.43 11.31 -1.28
CA ARG A 314 -10.32 11.92 -2.30
C ARG A 314 -10.12 11.39 -3.72
N LEU A 315 -8.92 10.92 -4.04
CA LEU A 315 -8.56 10.38 -5.35
C LEU A 315 -8.50 8.84 -5.36
N LEU A 316 -9.12 8.17 -4.38
CA LEU A 316 -9.12 6.71 -4.30
C LEU A 316 -9.73 6.10 -5.58
N ARG A 317 -8.92 5.30 -6.29
CA ARG A 317 -9.27 4.63 -7.55
C ARG A 317 -9.46 3.13 -7.40
N ALA A 318 -8.70 2.47 -6.53
CA ALA A 318 -8.80 1.04 -6.32
C ALA A 318 -8.91 0.68 -4.85
N ILE A 319 -9.77 -0.29 -4.53
CA ILE A 319 -9.87 -0.84 -3.19
C ILE A 319 -9.94 -2.37 -3.22
N ARG A 320 -9.11 -3.01 -2.38
CA ARG A 320 -9.11 -4.45 -2.17
C ARG A 320 -9.58 -4.76 -0.76
N MET A 321 -10.60 -5.60 -0.69
CA MET A 321 -11.28 -6.01 0.53
C MET A 321 -11.53 -7.52 0.47
N THR A 322 -10.48 -8.27 0.09
CA THR A 322 -10.61 -9.73 -0.01
C THR A 322 -10.79 -10.36 1.38
N HIS A 323 -11.61 -11.40 1.44
CA HIS A 323 -12.02 -12.11 2.66
C HIS A 323 -12.73 -11.24 3.72
N PHE A 324 -13.39 -10.14 3.31
CA PHE A 324 -14.41 -9.52 4.16
C PHE A 324 -15.70 -10.33 4.09
N LEU A 325 -15.84 -11.29 5.01
CA LEU A 325 -16.97 -12.24 5.01
C LEU A 325 -18.33 -11.55 5.25
N ASN A 326 -18.35 -10.49 6.06
CA ASN A 326 -19.57 -9.75 6.41
C ASN A 326 -19.78 -8.56 5.45
N PHE A 327 -19.80 -8.81 4.15
CA PHE A 327 -20.04 -7.78 3.15
C PHE A 327 -21.48 -7.86 2.63
N GLU A 328 -22.29 -6.84 2.88
CA GLU A 328 -23.60 -6.70 2.26
C GLU A 328 -23.50 -5.81 1.01
N THR A 329 -24.31 -6.05 -0.02
CA THR A 329 -24.35 -5.18 -1.22
C THR A 329 -24.64 -3.72 -0.87
N LYS A 330 -25.37 -3.47 0.22
CA LYS A 330 -25.57 -2.12 0.79
C LYS A 330 -24.26 -1.40 1.14
N LYS A 331 -23.22 -2.13 1.55
CA LYS A 331 -21.88 -1.58 1.83
C LYS A 331 -21.16 -1.19 0.54
N LEU A 332 -21.36 -1.93 -0.55
CA LEU A 332 -20.87 -1.53 -1.87
C LEU A 332 -21.50 -0.19 -2.29
N TRP A 333 -22.80 -0.01 -2.07
CA TRP A 333 -23.48 1.26 -2.35
C TRP A 333 -22.92 2.41 -1.53
N GLN A 334 -22.75 2.21 -0.22
CA GLN A 334 -22.14 3.22 0.65
C GLN A 334 -20.73 3.61 0.20
N LEU A 335 -19.95 2.63 -0.26
CA LEU A 335 -18.60 2.86 -0.78
C LEU A 335 -18.64 3.67 -2.09
N ILE A 336 -19.50 3.29 -3.04
CA ILE A 336 -19.64 3.99 -4.34
C ILE A 336 -20.13 5.43 -4.14
N GLU A 337 -21.12 5.63 -3.28
CA GLU A 337 -21.67 6.96 -2.99
C GLU A 337 -20.62 7.88 -2.36
N LYS A 338 -19.80 7.35 -1.44
CA LYS A 338 -18.80 8.13 -0.69
C LYS A 338 -17.46 8.28 -1.43
N CYS A 339 -17.13 7.36 -2.33
CA CYS A 339 -15.87 7.33 -3.07
C CYS A 339 -16.12 7.40 -4.59
N SER A 340 -16.47 8.60 -5.09
CA SER A 340 -16.89 8.79 -6.48
C SER A 340 -15.81 8.51 -7.53
N SER A 341 -14.53 8.58 -7.16
CA SER A 341 -13.38 8.33 -8.06
C SER A 341 -13.05 6.83 -8.23
N LEU A 342 -13.78 5.94 -7.54
CA LEU A 342 -13.48 4.52 -7.48
C LEU A 342 -13.75 3.81 -8.82
N GLN A 343 -12.75 3.09 -9.31
CA GLN A 343 -12.72 2.39 -10.60
C GLN A 343 -12.58 0.87 -10.45
N GLU A 344 -11.84 0.41 -9.43
CA GLU A 344 -11.57 -1.00 -9.20
C GLU A 344 -11.97 -1.41 -7.78
N VAL A 345 -12.75 -2.49 -7.67
CA VAL A 345 -13.15 -3.08 -6.40
C VAL A 345 -12.93 -4.57 -6.42
N ASP A 346 -12.20 -5.07 -5.43
CA ASP A 346 -11.97 -6.50 -5.23
C ASP A 346 -12.55 -6.97 -3.88
N LEU A 347 -13.50 -7.90 -3.96
CA LEU A 347 -14.24 -8.48 -2.84
C LEU A 347 -14.07 -10.00 -2.79
N THR A 348 -13.00 -10.54 -3.39
CA THR A 348 -12.77 -11.99 -3.46
C THR A 348 -12.84 -12.66 -2.09
N VAL A 349 -13.50 -13.80 -1.99
CA VAL A 349 -13.50 -14.68 -0.81
C VAL A 349 -12.94 -16.04 -1.24
N ASP A 350 -11.95 -16.57 -0.53
CA ASP A 350 -11.41 -17.90 -0.85
C ASP A 350 -12.53 -18.93 -0.94
N VAL A 351 -12.62 -19.58 -2.08
CA VAL A 351 -13.29 -20.87 -2.20
C VAL A 351 -12.16 -21.87 -2.28
N ASN A 352 -11.79 -22.42 -1.13
CA ASN A 352 -10.75 -23.42 -1.03
C ASN A 352 -11.08 -24.56 -2.04
N PRO A 353 -10.20 -24.92 -2.99
CA PRO A 353 -10.53 -25.87 -4.06
C PRO A 353 -10.67 -27.33 -3.60
N PHE A 354 -10.66 -27.60 -2.29
CA PHE A 354 -10.73 -28.94 -1.70
C PHE A 354 -12.11 -29.22 -1.07
N SER A 355 -13.15 -29.38 -1.89
CA SER A 355 -14.24 -30.35 -1.66
C SER A 355 -15.25 -30.30 -2.81
N PHE A 356 -14.89 -30.91 -3.93
CA PHE A 356 -15.90 -31.60 -4.75
C PHE A 356 -15.84 -33.07 -4.38
N SER A 357 -16.36 -33.43 -3.20
CA SER A 357 -16.90 -34.77 -3.03
C SER A 357 -18.09 -34.86 -3.96
N SER A 358 -17.91 -35.56 -5.07
CA SER A 358 -18.93 -36.21 -5.89
C SER A 358 -20.35 -36.13 -5.30
N VAL A 359 -21.08 -35.06 -5.61
CA VAL A 359 -22.55 -35.11 -5.60
C VAL A 359 -22.95 -35.22 -7.04
N SER A 360 -23.13 -36.46 -7.45
CA SER A 360 -23.78 -36.86 -8.68
C SER A 360 -25.04 -36.02 -8.87
N VAL A 361 -25.03 -35.18 -9.91
CA VAL A 361 -26.23 -34.49 -10.38
C VAL A 361 -27.17 -35.58 -10.89
N LEU A 362 -28.14 -35.96 -10.07
CA LEU A 362 -29.36 -36.57 -10.57
C LEU A 362 -30.07 -35.50 -11.40
N TYR A 363 -29.84 -35.55 -12.71
CA TYR A 363 -30.75 -34.98 -13.68
C TYR A 363 -32.14 -35.58 -13.43
N SER A 364 -33.13 -34.73 -13.21
CA SER A 364 -34.54 -35.08 -13.39
C SER A 364 -35.30 -33.87 -13.92
N GLU A 365 -35.42 -33.87 -15.25
CA GLU A 365 -36.56 -33.51 -16.10
C GLU A 365 -37.22 -32.11 -16.01
N SER A 366 -36.97 -31.38 -17.11
CA SER A 366 -37.90 -30.62 -17.96
C SER A 366 -39.36 -30.42 -17.55
N VAL A 367 -39.78 -29.15 -17.41
CA VAL A 367 -41.13 -28.67 -17.77
C VAL A 367 -41.08 -27.21 -18.29
N THR A 368 -41.25 -27.07 -19.62
CA THR A 368 -41.89 -25.99 -20.41
C THR A 368 -41.57 -24.49 -20.25
N GLY A 369 -41.10 -23.88 -21.35
CA GLY A 369 -41.46 -22.53 -21.83
C GLY A 369 -40.64 -21.33 -21.32
N PRO A 370 -40.35 -20.31 -22.17
CA PRO A 370 -39.67 -19.09 -21.73
C PRO A 370 -40.69 -18.19 -21.01
N LEU A 371 -40.92 -18.45 -19.71
CA LEU A 371 -41.57 -17.44 -18.88
C LEU A 371 -40.51 -16.40 -18.51
N GLN A 372 -40.54 -15.30 -19.25
CA GLN A 372 -40.01 -14.00 -18.86
C GLN A 372 -40.68 -13.63 -17.52
N LYS A 373 -40.12 -14.12 -16.41
CA LYS A 373 -40.50 -13.64 -15.08
C LYS A 373 -40.02 -12.19 -15.03
N ASN A 374 -40.95 -11.28 -15.30
CA ASN A 374 -40.85 -9.90 -14.87
C ASN A 374 -40.63 -9.96 -13.37
N TYR A 375 -39.36 -9.89 -12.94
CA TYR A 375 -39.04 -9.51 -11.58
C TYR A 375 -39.67 -8.14 -11.43
N MET A 376 -40.81 -8.10 -10.73
CA MET A 376 -41.47 -6.86 -10.38
C MET A 376 -40.41 -5.99 -9.75
N ALA A 377 -40.19 -4.82 -10.36
CA ALA A 377 -39.30 -3.80 -9.86
C ALA A 377 -39.64 -3.57 -8.38
N MET A 378 -38.78 -4.07 -7.49
CA MET A 378 -38.82 -3.69 -6.10
C MET A 378 -38.60 -2.18 -6.11
N SER A 379 -39.62 -1.46 -5.64
CA SER A 379 -39.77 -0.01 -5.71
C SER A 379 -38.45 0.75 -5.73
N SER A 380 -38.18 1.44 -6.84
CA SER A 380 -37.31 2.60 -6.82
C SER A 380 -37.79 3.50 -5.69
N TYR A 381 -36.99 3.66 -4.64
CA TYR A 381 -37.26 4.68 -3.63
C TYR A 381 -37.38 6.03 -4.38
N PRO A 382 -38.53 6.72 -4.31
CA PRO A 382 -38.69 7.98 -5.02
C PRO A 382 -37.79 9.01 -4.34
N GLY A 383 -36.65 9.35 -4.95
CA GLY A 383 -35.83 10.48 -4.52
C GLY A 383 -34.31 10.31 -4.57
N THR A 384 -33.76 9.11 -4.79
CA THR A 384 -32.30 8.96 -4.96
C THR A 384 -31.92 9.33 -6.38
N ARG A 385 -31.15 10.42 -6.56
CA ARG A 385 -30.38 10.64 -7.79
C ARG A 385 -29.68 9.33 -8.14
N GLN A 386 -29.88 8.83 -9.36
CA GLN A 386 -29.26 7.58 -9.79
C GLN A 386 -27.74 7.81 -9.88
N ILE A 387 -27.02 7.46 -8.82
CA ILE A 387 -25.57 7.58 -8.75
C ILE A 387 -25.01 6.48 -9.63
N ILE A 388 -24.56 6.84 -10.84
CA ILE A 388 -23.84 5.92 -11.72
C ILE A 388 -22.40 5.85 -11.20
N SER A 389 -21.91 4.64 -10.94
CA SER A 389 -20.55 4.42 -10.46
C SER A 389 -19.54 4.62 -11.58
N ASN A 390 -18.28 4.91 -11.22
CA ASN A 390 -17.15 4.92 -12.15
C ASN A 390 -16.43 3.55 -12.21
N ILE A 391 -17.04 2.51 -11.64
CA ILE A 391 -16.42 1.19 -11.54
C ILE A 391 -16.30 0.56 -12.93
N THR A 392 -15.06 0.29 -13.35
CA THR A 392 -14.74 -0.41 -14.58
C THR A 392 -14.32 -1.86 -14.33
N LYS A 393 -13.86 -2.20 -13.12
CA LYS A 393 -13.39 -3.54 -12.76
C LYS A 393 -13.98 -3.96 -11.41
N LEU A 394 -14.70 -5.09 -11.41
CA LEU A 394 -15.32 -5.63 -10.21
C LEU A 394 -14.99 -7.12 -10.06
N THR A 395 -14.39 -7.49 -8.93
CA THR A 395 -14.07 -8.88 -8.59
C THR A 395 -14.91 -9.31 -7.39
N LEU A 396 -15.76 -10.32 -7.57
CA LEU A 396 -16.69 -10.88 -6.59
C LEU A 396 -16.47 -12.39 -6.41
N GLU A 397 -15.30 -12.90 -6.81
CA GLU A 397 -15.01 -14.34 -6.79
C GLU A 397 -15.28 -14.96 -5.41
N GLY A 398 -15.97 -16.10 -5.41
CA GLY A 398 -16.28 -16.87 -4.22
C GLY A 398 -17.38 -16.32 -3.31
N ARG A 399 -18.06 -15.24 -3.72
CA ARG A 399 -19.17 -14.65 -2.96
C ARG A 399 -20.42 -15.50 -3.16
N THR A 400 -20.69 -16.39 -2.21
CA THR A 400 -21.87 -17.27 -2.18
C THR A 400 -23.12 -16.57 -1.62
N ASP A 401 -22.96 -15.38 -1.06
CA ASP A 401 -24.00 -14.48 -0.59
C ASP A 401 -24.47 -13.48 -1.67
N LEU A 402 -23.99 -13.62 -2.90
CA LEU A 402 -24.43 -12.87 -4.08
C LEU A 402 -25.52 -13.63 -4.84
N SER A 403 -26.71 -13.05 -5.01
CA SER A 403 -27.79 -13.62 -5.82
C SER A 403 -28.21 -12.71 -6.98
N ASP A 404 -29.14 -13.16 -7.82
CA ASP A 404 -29.55 -12.45 -9.03
C ASP A 404 -30.07 -11.01 -8.80
N PRO A 405 -30.86 -10.72 -7.75
CA PRO A 405 -31.25 -9.34 -7.42
C PRO A 405 -30.06 -8.44 -7.13
N GLU A 406 -29.07 -8.88 -6.33
CA GLU A 406 -27.88 -8.07 -6.06
C GLU A 406 -27.05 -7.87 -7.34
N LEU A 407 -26.95 -8.89 -8.18
CA LEU A 407 -26.25 -8.79 -9.47
C LEU A 407 -26.98 -7.84 -10.43
N HIS A 408 -28.31 -7.82 -10.41
CA HIS A 408 -29.12 -6.88 -11.17
C HIS A 408 -28.86 -5.44 -10.72
N ASP A 409 -28.88 -5.17 -9.41
CA ASP A 409 -28.58 -3.85 -8.86
C ASP A 409 -27.16 -3.39 -9.24
N ILE A 410 -26.18 -4.30 -9.24
CA ILE A 410 -24.82 -4.04 -9.74
C ILE A 410 -24.85 -3.66 -11.22
N GLY A 411 -25.64 -4.35 -12.04
CA GLY A 411 -25.83 -4.00 -13.45
C GLY A 411 -26.43 -2.62 -13.68
N GLU A 412 -27.36 -2.16 -12.82
CA GLU A 412 -27.93 -0.80 -12.91
C GLU A 412 -26.92 0.28 -12.55
N LEU A 413 -26.05 0.02 -11.57
CA LEU A 413 -25.20 1.03 -10.97
C LEU A 413 -23.80 1.08 -11.60
N CYS A 414 -23.30 -0.05 -12.09
CA CYS A 414 -21.99 -0.18 -12.72
C CYS A 414 -22.13 -0.27 -14.25
N LEU A 415 -22.80 0.70 -14.87
CA LEU A 415 -22.91 0.80 -16.33
C LEU A 415 -21.55 0.87 -17.07
N PRO A 416 -20.48 1.53 -16.55
CA PRO A 416 -19.19 1.55 -17.23
C PRO A 416 -18.36 0.27 -17.03
N LEU A 417 -18.90 -0.76 -16.38
CA LEU A 417 -18.19 -2.00 -16.09
C LEU A 417 -17.63 -2.63 -17.37
N CYS A 418 -16.32 -2.89 -17.34
CA CYS A 418 -15.52 -3.42 -18.43
C CYS A 418 -15.06 -4.85 -18.16
N TYR A 419 -14.82 -5.16 -16.88
CA TYR A 419 -14.40 -6.46 -16.38
C TYR A 419 -15.24 -6.87 -15.18
N VAL A 420 -15.72 -8.12 -15.15
CA VAL A 420 -16.33 -8.72 -13.96
C VAL A 420 -15.82 -10.13 -13.71
N ASN A 421 -15.51 -10.46 -12.46
CA ASN A 421 -15.23 -11.83 -12.05
C ASN A 421 -16.26 -12.25 -11.00
N ILE A 422 -17.06 -13.25 -11.33
CA ILE A 422 -18.08 -13.88 -10.48
C ILE A 422 -17.82 -15.38 -10.34
N ARG A 423 -16.58 -15.81 -10.54
CA ARG A 423 -16.17 -17.22 -10.38
C ARG A 423 -16.63 -17.76 -9.02
N CYS A 424 -17.16 -18.98 -9.00
CA CYS A 424 -17.66 -19.64 -7.79
C CYS A 424 -18.79 -18.90 -7.04
N CYS A 425 -19.47 -17.92 -7.65
CA CYS A 425 -20.72 -17.35 -7.13
C CYS A 425 -21.87 -18.32 -7.40
N THR A 426 -21.99 -19.36 -6.58
CA THR A 426 -22.89 -20.51 -6.83
C THR A 426 -24.39 -20.18 -6.80
N GLN A 427 -24.79 -19.08 -6.17
CA GLN A 427 -26.20 -18.64 -6.12
C GLN A 427 -26.62 -17.75 -7.31
N VAL A 428 -25.68 -17.39 -8.19
CA VAL A 428 -25.95 -16.62 -9.39
C VAL A 428 -26.42 -17.55 -10.51
N THR A 429 -27.57 -17.24 -11.10
CA THR A 429 -28.17 -18.05 -12.17
C THR A 429 -27.78 -17.56 -13.57
N ASP A 430 -28.00 -18.39 -14.59
CA ASP A 430 -27.82 -18.00 -16.00
C ASP A 430 -28.62 -16.74 -16.38
N CYS A 431 -29.83 -16.60 -15.83
CA CYS A 431 -30.68 -15.43 -16.05
C CYS A 431 -30.05 -14.18 -15.45
N GLY A 432 -29.55 -14.24 -14.21
CA GLY A 432 -28.86 -13.12 -13.56
C GLY A 432 -27.63 -12.65 -14.34
N ILE A 433 -26.80 -13.59 -14.80
CA ILE A 433 -25.60 -13.29 -15.61
C ILE A 433 -25.99 -12.66 -16.95
N SER A 434 -26.98 -13.22 -17.63
CA SER A 434 -27.47 -12.67 -18.90
C SER A 434 -27.96 -11.23 -18.76
N ASN A 435 -28.67 -10.92 -17.66
CA ASN A 435 -29.15 -9.57 -17.37
C ASN A 435 -27.99 -8.59 -17.16
N LEU A 436 -26.96 -8.98 -16.41
CA LEU A 436 -25.75 -8.18 -16.23
C LEU A 436 -25.06 -7.87 -17.57
N ILE A 437 -24.87 -8.88 -18.41
CA ILE A 437 -24.25 -8.75 -19.74
C ILE A 437 -25.03 -7.77 -20.62
N LEU A 438 -26.36 -7.85 -20.60
CA LEU A 438 -27.23 -6.97 -21.37
C LEU A 438 -27.20 -5.53 -20.86
N LYS A 439 -27.06 -5.31 -19.54
CA LYS A 439 -27.00 -3.97 -18.92
C LYS A 439 -25.64 -3.29 -19.11
N CYS A 440 -24.54 -3.98 -18.81
CA CYS A 440 -23.19 -3.42 -18.83
C CYS A 440 -22.59 -3.42 -20.26
N LYS A 441 -22.98 -2.47 -21.11
CA LYS A 441 -22.60 -2.40 -22.53
C LYS A 441 -21.11 -2.24 -22.83
N ARG A 442 -20.28 -1.92 -21.83
CA ARG A 442 -18.82 -1.82 -21.96
C ARG A 442 -18.06 -3.08 -21.53
N LEU A 443 -18.78 -4.08 -21.00
CA LEU A 443 -18.20 -5.33 -20.52
C LEU A 443 -17.57 -6.09 -21.69
N HIS A 444 -16.27 -6.35 -21.61
CA HIS A 444 -15.52 -7.12 -22.62
C HIS A 444 -14.78 -8.31 -22.01
N SER A 445 -14.74 -8.42 -20.67
CA SER A 445 -14.18 -9.56 -19.97
C SER A 445 -15.11 -10.01 -18.84
N ILE A 446 -15.46 -11.29 -18.84
CA ILE A 446 -16.26 -11.92 -17.79
C ILE A 446 -15.62 -13.25 -17.39
N ILE A 447 -15.43 -13.47 -16.09
CA ILE A 447 -15.05 -14.76 -15.53
C ILE A 447 -16.24 -15.29 -14.75
N ALA A 448 -16.83 -16.39 -15.22
CA ALA A 448 -18.04 -16.99 -14.64
C ALA A 448 -17.91 -18.51 -14.43
N SER A 449 -16.67 -19.03 -14.35
CA SER A 449 -16.43 -20.44 -14.08
C SER A 449 -17.04 -20.86 -12.74
N GLU A 450 -17.58 -22.08 -12.66
CA GLU A 450 -18.25 -22.58 -11.44
C GLU A 450 -19.44 -21.71 -11.00
N THR A 451 -20.17 -21.16 -11.98
CA THR A 451 -21.49 -20.56 -11.82
C THR A 451 -22.50 -21.27 -12.73
N SER A 452 -23.75 -20.82 -12.75
CA SER A 452 -24.79 -21.34 -13.66
C SER A 452 -24.71 -20.74 -15.09
N PHE A 453 -23.55 -20.26 -15.55
CA PHE A 453 -23.39 -19.68 -16.89
C PHE A 453 -23.88 -20.65 -17.99
N GLY A 454 -24.85 -20.23 -18.82
CA GLY A 454 -25.54 -21.09 -19.77
C GLY A 454 -26.08 -20.38 -21.02
N VAL A 455 -27.19 -20.90 -21.55
CA VAL A 455 -27.75 -20.52 -22.87
C VAL A 455 -28.22 -19.06 -22.90
N CYS A 456 -28.82 -18.55 -21.82
CA CYS A 456 -29.26 -17.16 -21.72
C CYS A 456 -28.06 -16.21 -21.78
N SER A 457 -26.99 -16.53 -21.05
CA SER A 457 -25.75 -15.74 -21.06
C SER A 457 -25.06 -15.75 -22.42
N ILE A 458 -25.00 -16.90 -23.09
CA ILE A 458 -24.47 -17.01 -24.45
C ILE A 458 -25.28 -16.15 -25.42
N SER A 459 -26.62 -16.24 -25.36
CA SER A 459 -27.52 -15.43 -26.19
C SER A 459 -27.29 -13.93 -25.96
N ALA A 460 -27.14 -13.51 -24.69
CA ALA A 460 -26.82 -12.14 -24.34
C ALA A 460 -25.47 -11.66 -24.92
N LEU A 461 -24.43 -12.49 -24.90
CA LEU A 461 -23.14 -12.17 -25.52
C LEU A 461 -23.25 -12.06 -27.04
N CYS A 462 -23.92 -13.01 -27.69
CA CYS A 462 -24.13 -12.99 -29.14
C CYS A 462 -24.91 -11.75 -29.58
N SER A 463 -25.91 -11.32 -28.79
CA SER A 463 -26.71 -10.11 -29.06
C SER A 463 -25.89 -8.80 -29.03
N ARG A 464 -24.66 -8.84 -28.52
CA ARG A 464 -23.75 -7.68 -28.48
C ARG A 464 -22.71 -7.67 -29.61
N MET A 465 -22.57 -8.79 -30.33
CA MET A 465 -21.65 -8.90 -31.46
C MET A 465 -22.32 -8.58 -32.80
N LEU A 466 -23.66 -8.50 -32.81
CA LEU A 466 -24.48 -7.94 -33.88
C LEU A 466 -24.74 -6.46 -33.60
#